data_AF-A0A920VYX5-F1
#
_entry.id   AF-A0A920VYX5-F1
#
_cell.length_a   1.000
_cell.length_b   1.000
_cell.length_c   1.000
_cell.angle_alpha   90.00
_cell.angle_beta   90.00
_cell.angle_gamma   90.00
#
_symmetry.space_group_name_H-M   'P 1'
#
loop_
_entity.id
_entity.type
_entity.pdbx_description
1 polymer ?
#
loop_
_entity_poly.entity_id
_entity_poly.type
_entity_poly.pdbx_seq_one_letter_code
_entity_poly.pdbx_strand_id
1 'polypeptide(L)'
;MFLVDTKEGRIIDDTELKANVCDAQPYSQWLKENMLELSDLPKPDQVPETDFESLLLRQKIFAYTPEDINLLLTPMFTNGVEASGSMGDDTPLAVLSDKPRLLYDYFKQIFAQVSNPPVDAIREELVMSLTSRLGSERNILDPGANHAKMLKLFHPILSNEELAQIKALDKQDFRSKTLSMLFDAASGVEGFSRALKELCEEAEIAVNSGTTFVVLSDRVQLRIKSQFLPY
;
A
#
# COMPACT_ATOMS: atom_id res chain seq x y z
N MET A 1 8.01 31.30 -1.74
CA MET A 1 6.80 31.97 -2.25
C MET A 1 6.82 33.42 -1.79
N PHE A 2 6.13 34.33 -2.47
CA PHE A 2 5.88 35.67 -1.96
C PHE A 2 4.48 36.08 -2.41
N LEU A 3 3.84 36.97 -1.66
CA LEU A 3 2.49 37.45 -1.92
C LEU A 3 2.52 38.97 -2.05
N VAL A 4 1.88 39.52 -3.08
CA VAL A 4 1.64 40.97 -3.18
C VAL A 4 0.24 41.24 -2.64
N ASP A 5 0.14 41.82 -1.46
CA ASP A 5 -1.14 42.22 -0.89
C ASP A 5 -1.53 43.62 -1.39
N THR A 6 -2.52 43.65 -2.27
CA THR A 6 -3.01 44.91 -2.88
C THR A 6 -3.84 45.78 -1.94
N LYS A 7 -4.36 45.23 -0.83
CA LYS A 7 -5.10 46.00 0.18
C LYS A 7 -4.15 46.65 1.18
N GLU A 8 -3.14 45.91 1.63
CA GLU A 8 -2.10 46.43 2.53
C GLU A 8 -1.03 47.24 1.78
N GLY A 9 -0.95 47.08 0.45
CA GLY A 9 0.00 47.80 -0.40
C GLY A 9 1.45 47.36 -0.22
N ARG A 10 1.69 46.10 0.20
CA ARG A 10 3.02 45.58 0.49
C ARG A 10 3.26 44.18 -0.09
N ILE A 11 4.53 43.82 -0.20
CA ILE A 11 4.97 42.46 -0.53
C ILE A 11 5.21 41.73 0.78
N ILE A 12 4.55 40.58 0.95
CA ILE A 12 4.72 39.64 2.06
C ILE A 12 5.68 38.56 1.59
N ASP A 13 6.76 38.37 2.34
CA ASP A 13 7.78 37.36 2.02
C ASP A 13 7.33 35.93 2.36
N ASP A 14 8.15 34.94 1.98
CA ASP A 14 7.83 33.51 2.19
C ASP A 14 7.65 33.13 3.66
N THR A 15 8.46 33.74 4.55
CA THR A 15 8.53 33.36 5.96
C THR A 15 7.30 33.89 6.68
N GLU A 16 6.98 35.17 6.47
CA GLU A 16 5.80 35.81 7.02
C GLU A 16 4.52 35.12 6.51
N LEU A 17 4.44 34.85 5.21
CA LEU A 17 3.28 34.18 4.61
C LEU A 17 3.06 32.79 5.24
N LYS A 18 4.12 31.98 5.34
CA LYS A 18 4.03 30.64 5.93
C LYS A 18 3.70 30.69 7.42
N ALA A 19 4.26 31.63 8.18
CA ALA A 19 3.94 31.79 9.60
C ALA A 19 2.44 32.05 9.80
N ASN A 20 1.87 32.99 9.04
CA ASN A 20 0.44 33.31 9.09
C ASN A 20 -0.45 32.08 8.79
N VAL A 21 -0.06 31.27 7.81
CA VAL A 21 -0.79 30.03 7.47
C VAL A 21 -0.63 28.98 8.57
N CYS A 22 0.58 28.77 9.08
CA CYS A 22 0.87 27.79 10.13
C CYS A 22 0.19 28.13 11.47
N ASP A 23 0.00 29.42 11.77
CA ASP A 23 -0.61 29.89 13.00
C ASP A 23 -2.14 30.04 12.91
N ALA A 24 -2.73 29.83 11.73
CA ALA A 24 -4.16 29.97 11.50
C ALA A 24 -5.00 28.95 12.31
N GLN A 25 -4.44 27.77 12.61
CA GLN A 25 -5.10 26.70 13.37
C GLN A 25 -4.05 25.93 14.19
N PRO A 26 -4.45 25.22 15.27
CA PRO A 26 -3.51 24.48 16.11
C PRO A 26 -3.10 23.13 15.48
N TYR A 27 -2.53 23.16 14.27
CA TYR A 27 -2.19 21.96 13.49
C TYR A 27 -1.30 20.97 14.25
N SER A 28 -0.31 21.47 15.00
CA SER A 28 0.57 20.61 15.80
C SER A 28 -0.18 19.87 16.91
N GLN A 29 -1.18 20.51 17.52
CA GLN A 29 -2.01 19.88 18.53
C GLN A 29 -2.87 18.78 17.90
N TRP A 30 -3.52 19.08 16.77
CA TRP A 30 -4.33 18.09 16.05
C TRP A 30 -3.54 16.83 15.70
N LEU A 31 -2.32 16.99 15.18
CA LEU A 31 -1.45 15.85 14.86
C LEU A 31 -1.07 15.05 16.11
N LYS A 32 -0.64 15.71 17.19
CA LYS A 32 -0.22 15.03 18.44
C LYS A 32 -1.36 14.26 19.11
N GLU A 33 -2.57 14.77 19.04
CA GLU A 33 -3.73 14.17 19.71
C GLU A 33 -4.40 13.05 18.90
N ASN A 34 -4.30 13.09 17.57
CA ASN A 34 -5.12 12.24 16.70
C ASN A 34 -4.34 11.31 15.76
N MET A 35 -3.10 11.64 15.40
CA MET A 35 -2.31 10.83 14.48
C MET A 35 -1.67 9.67 15.24
N LEU A 36 -1.84 8.46 14.71
CA LEU A 36 -1.28 7.25 15.28
C LEU A 36 -0.10 6.81 14.41
N GLU A 37 1.08 6.61 14.99
CA GLU A 37 2.20 6.02 14.25
C GLU A 37 2.18 4.50 14.41
N LEU A 38 2.49 3.76 13.34
CA LEU A 38 2.54 2.30 13.38
C LEU A 38 3.50 1.77 14.45
N SER A 39 4.64 2.44 14.64
CA SER A 39 5.63 2.11 15.67
C SER A 39 5.11 2.22 17.10
N ASP A 40 4.04 3.00 17.32
CA ASP A 40 3.43 3.21 18.63
C ASP A 40 2.28 2.24 18.91
N LEU A 41 1.92 1.38 17.94
CA LEU A 41 0.92 0.35 18.13
C LEU A 41 1.42 -0.70 19.14
N PRO A 42 0.51 -1.26 19.96
CA PRO A 42 0.87 -2.38 20.83
C PRO A 42 1.41 -3.53 20.00
N LYS A 43 2.32 -4.32 20.58
CA LYS A 43 2.78 -5.55 19.93
C LYS A 43 1.59 -6.51 19.74
N PRO A 44 1.51 -7.22 18.61
CA PRO A 44 0.41 -8.12 18.37
C PRO A 44 0.57 -9.38 19.25
N ASP A 45 -0.55 -9.91 19.75
CA ASP A 45 -0.54 -11.14 20.56
C ASP A 45 -0.03 -12.36 19.78
N GLN A 46 -0.28 -12.37 18.46
CA GLN A 46 0.12 -13.44 17.57
C GLN A 46 0.65 -12.84 16.26
N VAL A 47 1.92 -13.13 15.96
CA VAL A 47 2.50 -12.91 14.64
C VAL A 47 2.36 -14.22 13.86
N PRO A 48 1.75 -14.20 12.67
CA PRO A 48 1.61 -15.42 11.90
C PRO A 48 2.98 -16.00 11.50
N GLU A 49 3.27 -17.22 11.92
CA GLU A 49 4.52 -17.91 11.56
C GLU A 49 4.52 -18.36 10.08
N THR A 50 5.72 -18.57 9.56
CA THR A 50 5.95 -19.12 8.22
C THR A 50 5.81 -20.64 8.28
N ASP A 51 4.77 -21.15 7.62
CA ASP A 51 4.62 -22.59 7.39
C ASP A 51 5.58 -23.08 6.30
N PHE A 52 6.73 -23.62 6.71
CA PHE A 52 7.73 -24.15 5.79
C PHE A 52 7.28 -25.42 5.05
N GLU A 53 6.32 -26.18 5.58
CA GLU A 53 5.86 -27.42 4.95
C GLU A 53 5.08 -27.12 3.67
N SER A 54 4.20 -26.10 3.70
CA SER A 54 3.42 -25.69 2.53
C SER A 54 4.11 -24.63 1.66
N LEU A 55 5.31 -24.17 2.02
CA LEU A 55 5.99 -23.07 1.33
C LEU A 55 6.21 -23.36 -0.16
N LEU A 56 6.77 -24.52 -0.49
CA LEU A 56 7.05 -24.89 -1.89
C LEU A 56 5.76 -25.02 -2.71
N LEU A 57 4.68 -25.50 -2.10
CA LEU A 57 3.38 -25.59 -2.77
C LEU A 57 2.84 -24.19 -3.07
N ARG A 58 2.92 -23.26 -2.11
CA ARG A 58 2.48 -21.87 -2.29
C ARG A 58 3.30 -21.14 -3.35
N GLN A 59 4.63 -21.30 -3.33
CA GLN A 59 5.52 -20.77 -4.37
C GLN A 59 5.07 -21.24 -5.77
N LYS A 60 4.75 -22.53 -5.94
CA LYS A 60 4.24 -23.06 -7.22
C LYS A 60 2.88 -22.48 -7.60
N ILE A 61 1.97 -22.30 -6.65
CA ILE A 61 0.65 -21.71 -6.90
C ILE A 61 0.78 -20.27 -7.40
N PHE A 62 1.69 -19.50 -6.81
CA PHE A 62 1.99 -18.11 -7.22
C PHE A 62 3.05 -18.02 -8.33
N ALA A 63 3.33 -19.14 -9.03
CA ALA A 63 4.23 -19.23 -10.16
C ALA A 63 5.68 -18.75 -9.91
N TYR A 64 6.16 -18.77 -8.66
CA TYR A 64 7.57 -18.53 -8.35
C TYR A 64 8.43 -19.63 -8.97
N THR A 65 9.47 -19.21 -9.69
CA THR A 65 10.46 -20.09 -10.28
C THR A 65 11.77 -20.08 -9.48
N PRO A 66 12.63 -21.10 -9.65
CA PRO A 66 13.98 -21.06 -9.10
C PRO A 66 14.79 -19.85 -9.60
N GLU A 67 14.48 -19.34 -10.79
CA GLU A 67 15.14 -18.15 -11.34
C GLU A 67 14.73 -16.89 -10.58
N ASP A 68 13.44 -16.72 -10.29
CA ASP A 68 12.95 -15.60 -9.47
C ASP A 68 13.63 -15.58 -8.10
N ILE A 69 13.77 -16.76 -7.48
CA ILE A 69 14.38 -16.87 -6.14
C ILE A 69 15.90 -16.56 -6.21
N ASN A 70 16.62 -17.21 -7.14
CA ASN A 70 18.07 -17.15 -7.17
C ASN A 70 18.61 -15.87 -7.81
N LEU A 71 17.97 -15.36 -8.86
CA LEU A 71 18.43 -14.18 -9.60
C LEU A 71 17.81 -12.90 -9.10
N LEU A 72 16.51 -12.87 -8.79
CA LEU A 72 15.80 -11.63 -8.41
C LEU A 72 15.81 -11.40 -6.91
N LEU A 73 15.36 -12.39 -6.13
CA LEU A 73 15.18 -12.23 -4.69
C LEU A 73 16.50 -12.31 -3.90
N THR A 74 17.42 -13.21 -4.28
CA THR A 74 18.67 -13.41 -3.52
C THR A 74 19.49 -12.12 -3.35
N PRO A 75 19.73 -11.29 -4.40
CA PRO A 75 20.43 -10.02 -4.23
C PRO A 75 19.74 -9.05 -3.26
N MET A 76 18.40 -9.01 -3.25
CA MET A 76 17.63 -8.17 -2.34
C MET A 76 17.89 -8.56 -0.89
N PHE A 77 17.96 -9.86 -0.60
CA PHE A 77 18.21 -10.36 0.76
C PHE A 77 19.68 -10.25 1.18
N THR A 78 20.63 -10.51 0.28
CA THR A 78 22.05 -10.52 0.65
C THR A 78 22.67 -9.13 0.69
N ASN A 79 22.26 -8.26 -0.23
CA ASN A 79 22.92 -6.98 -0.50
C ASN A 79 21.99 -5.77 -0.30
N GLY A 80 20.69 -5.98 -0.11
CA GLY A 80 19.72 -4.88 0.02
C GLY A 80 19.50 -4.09 -1.26
N VAL A 81 19.80 -4.67 -2.43
CA VAL A 81 19.64 -4.03 -3.75
C VAL A 81 18.86 -4.95 -4.68
N GLU A 82 18.15 -4.37 -5.63
CA GLU A 82 17.52 -5.14 -6.69
C GLU A 82 18.55 -5.84 -7.59
N ALA A 83 18.11 -6.88 -8.29
CA ALA A 83 18.96 -7.60 -9.22
C ALA A 83 19.32 -6.72 -10.42
N SER A 84 20.61 -6.71 -10.78
CA SER A 84 21.08 -6.05 -12.01
C SER A 84 21.24 -7.06 -13.14
N GLY A 85 20.77 -6.69 -14.32
CA GLY A 85 20.86 -7.48 -15.54
C GLY A 85 21.41 -6.66 -16.70
N SER A 86 21.51 -7.30 -17.87
CA SER A 86 21.91 -6.64 -19.12
C SER A 86 21.15 -7.24 -20.30
N MET A 87 21.28 -6.62 -21.48
CA MET A 87 20.47 -6.91 -22.68
C MET A 87 19.01 -6.49 -22.56
N GLY A 88 18.29 -6.51 -23.69
CA GLY A 88 16.86 -6.22 -23.73
C GLY A 88 16.02 -7.46 -23.39
N ASP A 89 14.76 -7.22 -23.03
CA ASP A 89 13.76 -8.28 -22.86
C ASP A 89 13.36 -8.84 -24.23
N ASP A 90 13.80 -10.06 -24.52
CA ASP A 90 13.47 -10.82 -25.74
C ASP A 90 12.26 -11.75 -25.55
N THR A 91 11.64 -11.73 -24.36
CA THR A 91 10.46 -12.54 -24.10
C THR A 91 9.22 -11.98 -24.82
N PRO A 92 8.29 -12.83 -25.24
CA PRO A 92 7.03 -12.36 -25.82
C PRO A 92 6.28 -11.44 -24.85
N LEU A 93 5.54 -10.48 -25.38
CA LEU A 93 4.56 -9.73 -24.60
C LEU A 93 3.64 -10.71 -23.86
N ALA A 94 3.22 -10.37 -22.64
CA ALA A 94 2.50 -11.30 -21.78
C ALA A 94 1.25 -11.92 -22.45
N VAL A 95 0.53 -11.14 -23.25
CA VAL A 95 -0.65 -11.57 -24.01
C VAL A 95 -0.33 -12.53 -25.17
N LEU A 96 0.91 -12.56 -25.64
CA LEU A 96 1.40 -13.43 -26.73
C LEU A 96 2.22 -14.62 -26.21
N SER A 97 2.38 -14.74 -24.89
CA SER A 97 3.18 -15.81 -24.27
C SER A 97 2.43 -17.14 -24.29
N ASP A 98 3.11 -18.22 -24.70
CA ASP A 98 2.62 -19.59 -24.58
C ASP A 98 2.68 -20.12 -23.13
N LYS A 99 3.36 -19.40 -22.23
CA LYS A 99 3.43 -19.70 -20.80
C LYS A 99 2.45 -18.82 -20.01
N PRO A 100 1.88 -19.33 -18.90
CA PRO A 100 1.12 -18.50 -17.97
C PRO A 100 1.94 -17.30 -17.48
N ARG A 101 1.36 -16.10 -17.55
CA ARG A 101 1.97 -14.84 -17.10
C ARG A 101 1.14 -14.24 -15.98
N LEU A 102 1.80 -13.55 -15.06
CA LEU A 102 1.15 -12.98 -13.90
C LEU A 102 0.50 -11.64 -14.25
N LEU A 103 -0.47 -11.21 -13.46
CA LEU A 103 -1.28 -10.02 -13.79
C LEU A 103 -0.40 -8.78 -13.95
N TYR A 104 0.62 -8.63 -13.11
CA TYR A 104 1.56 -7.52 -13.17
C TYR A 104 2.42 -7.48 -14.44
N ASP A 105 2.57 -8.58 -15.20
CA ASP A 105 3.31 -8.57 -16.48
C ASP A 105 2.59 -7.77 -17.57
N TYR A 106 1.28 -7.57 -17.42
CA TYR A 106 0.43 -6.82 -18.35
C TYR A 106 0.48 -5.31 -18.10
N PHE A 107 0.92 -4.87 -16.92
CA PHE A 107 1.07 -3.45 -16.59
C PHE A 107 2.50 -3.00 -16.88
N LYS A 108 2.64 -1.88 -17.59
CA LYS A 108 3.94 -1.28 -17.90
C LYS A 108 4.07 0.05 -17.17
N GLN A 109 5.21 0.23 -16.49
CA GLN A 109 5.50 1.46 -15.77
C GLN A 109 5.60 2.62 -16.76
N ILE A 110 4.86 3.68 -16.48
CA ILE A 110 4.95 4.93 -17.23
C ILE A 110 6.20 5.70 -16.77
N PHE A 111 6.85 6.39 -17.70
CA PHE A 111 7.97 7.27 -17.39
C PHE A 111 7.85 8.58 -18.15
N ALA A 112 8.37 9.65 -17.55
CA ALA A 112 8.40 10.96 -18.17
C ALA A 112 9.56 11.04 -19.18
N GLN A 113 9.34 11.75 -20.28
CA GLN A 113 10.34 11.89 -21.35
C GLN A 113 10.71 13.36 -21.54
N VAL A 114 9.80 14.15 -22.12
CA VAL A 114 10.03 15.56 -22.47
C VAL A 114 9.19 16.50 -21.62
N SER A 115 7.96 16.11 -21.28
CA SER A 115 6.99 16.96 -20.59
C SER A 115 7.44 17.41 -19.20
N ASN A 116 8.18 16.56 -18.50
CA ASN A 116 8.69 16.80 -17.15
C ASN A 116 9.92 15.91 -16.91
N PRO A 117 10.94 16.39 -16.18
CA PRO A 117 12.14 15.61 -15.92
C PRO A 117 11.87 14.50 -14.88
N PRO A 118 12.54 13.33 -14.99
CA PRO A 118 12.60 12.36 -13.90
C PRO A 118 13.45 12.90 -12.75
N VAL A 119 13.20 12.38 -11.53
CA VAL A 119 13.95 12.71 -10.31
C VAL A 119 15.02 11.63 -10.06
N ASP A 120 16.21 12.04 -9.60
CA ASP A 120 17.26 11.11 -9.18
C ASP A 120 16.96 10.59 -7.77
N ALA A 121 16.44 9.36 -7.68
CA ALA A 121 16.01 8.77 -6.41
C ALA A 121 17.14 8.53 -5.39
N ILE A 122 18.41 8.60 -5.81
CA ILE A 122 19.57 8.41 -4.92
C ILE A 122 20.13 9.76 -4.49
N ARG A 123 20.35 10.68 -5.44
CA ARG A 123 20.96 11.99 -5.14
C ARG A 123 19.97 13.00 -4.57
N GLU A 124 18.69 12.86 -4.88
CA GLU A 124 17.61 13.75 -4.47
C GLU A 124 16.63 13.05 -3.50
N GLU A 125 17.09 12.02 -2.77
CA GLU A 125 16.25 11.25 -1.84
C GLU A 125 15.51 12.15 -0.82
N LEU A 126 16.14 13.24 -0.37
CA LEU A 126 15.60 14.18 0.63
C LEU A 126 14.28 14.85 0.21
N VAL A 127 13.99 14.95 -1.09
CA VAL A 127 12.73 15.52 -1.59
C VAL A 127 11.66 14.46 -1.87
N MET A 128 12.00 13.18 -1.70
CA MET A 128 11.09 12.05 -1.90
C MET A 128 10.60 11.52 -0.54
N SER A 129 9.42 10.89 -0.52
CA SER A 129 8.92 10.22 0.67
C SER A 129 7.97 9.08 0.32
N LEU A 130 8.15 7.94 1.00
CA LEU A 130 7.23 6.80 0.96
C LEU A 130 6.25 6.81 2.15
N THR A 131 6.27 7.88 2.96
CA THR A 131 5.39 8.01 4.12
C THR A 131 3.93 8.01 3.66
N SER A 132 3.19 7.01 4.09
CA SER A 132 1.77 6.83 3.77
C SER A 132 0.92 7.16 4.99
N ARG A 133 -0.29 7.67 4.78
CA ARG A 133 -1.26 7.97 5.84
C ARG A 133 -2.55 7.25 5.49
N LEU A 134 -2.97 6.32 6.34
CA LEU A 134 -4.16 5.51 6.14
C LEU A 134 -5.26 5.94 7.11
N GLY A 135 -6.46 6.21 6.62
CA GLY A 135 -7.60 6.59 7.45
C GLY A 135 -8.72 7.19 6.60
N SER A 136 -9.76 7.68 7.27
CA SER A 136 -10.90 8.29 6.57
C SER A 136 -10.53 9.68 6.04
N GLU A 137 -10.56 9.85 4.72
CA GLU A 137 -10.48 11.16 4.10
C GLU A 137 -11.72 12.00 4.45
N ARG A 138 -11.51 13.30 4.63
CA ARG A 138 -12.54 14.26 5.07
C ARG A 138 -12.65 15.41 4.06
N ASN A 139 -13.66 16.25 4.24
CA ASN A 139 -13.89 17.39 3.37
C ASN A 139 -12.69 18.36 3.41
N ILE A 140 -12.01 18.52 2.28
CA ILE A 140 -10.83 19.41 2.13
C ILE A 140 -11.15 20.90 2.34
N LEU A 141 -12.43 21.29 2.25
CA LEU A 141 -12.87 22.68 2.44
C LEU A 141 -13.15 23.03 3.92
N ASP A 142 -13.17 22.03 4.80
CA ASP A 142 -13.48 22.20 6.22
C ASP A 142 -12.31 21.68 7.08
N PRO A 143 -11.33 22.55 7.43
CA PRO A 143 -10.17 22.15 8.21
C PRO A 143 -10.57 21.85 9.66
N GLY A 144 -10.04 20.76 10.23
CA GLY A 144 -10.33 20.37 11.61
C GLY A 144 -9.51 19.18 12.10
N ALA A 145 -9.55 18.95 13.41
CA ALA A 145 -8.76 17.90 14.08
C ALA A 145 -9.02 16.48 13.53
N ASN A 146 -10.23 16.22 13.02
CA ASN A 146 -10.61 14.92 12.46
C ASN A 146 -9.79 14.52 11.22
N HIS A 147 -9.18 15.47 10.51
CA HIS A 147 -8.27 15.15 9.40
C HIS A 147 -6.98 14.48 9.87
N ALA A 148 -6.58 14.69 11.12
CA ALA A 148 -5.37 14.11 11.70
C ALA A 148 -5.57 12.68 12.24
N LYS A 149 -6.81 12.15 12.22
CA LYS A 149 -7.14 10.77 12.63
C LYS A 149 -6.70 9.76 11.56
N MET A 150 -5.38 9.61 11.43
CA MET A 150 -4.73 8.79 10.41
C MET A 150 -3.68 7.89 11.06
N LEU A 151 -3.53 6.68 10.53
CA LEU A 151 -2.41 5.80 10.80
C LEU A 151 -1.26 6.17 9.87
N LYS A 152 -0.17 6.67 10.44
CA LYS A 152 1.05 7.02 9.72
C LYS A 152 1.96 5.80 9.58
N LEU A 153 2.33 5.51 8.33
CA LEU A 153 3.30 4.50 7.92
C LEU A 153 4.52 5.21 7.34
N PHE A 154 5.72 4.80 7.71
CA PHE A 154 6.93 5.33 7.08
C PHE A 154 7.21 4.73 5.70
N HIS A 155 6.69 3.52 5.46
CA HIS A 155 6.90 2.77 4.24
C HIS A 155 5.64 1.93 3.92
N PRO A 156 5.28 1.71 2.64
CA PRO A 156 4.10 0.92 2.25
C PRO A 156 4.30 -0.59 2.39
N ILE A 157 5.54 -1.07 2.45
CA ILE A 157 5.86 -2.49 2.72
C ILE A 157 5.83 -2.71 4.23
N LEU A 158 5.02 -3.68 4.64
CA LEU A 158 4.81 -4.05 6.04
C LEU A 158 5.38 -5.45 6.32
N SER A 159 6.02 -5.60 7.46
CA SER A 159 6.36 -6.89 8.04
C SER A 159 5.11 -7.62 8.54
N ASN A 160 5.24 -8.94 8.79
CA ASN A 160 4.16 -9.73 9.37
C ASN A 160 3.71 -9.22 10.75
N GLU A 161 4.64 -8.67 11.54
CA GLU A 161 4.33 -8.07 12.84
C GLU A 161 3.51 -6.79 12.67
N GLU A 162 3.96 -5.87 11.82
CA GLU A 162 3.24 -4.62 11.54
C GLU A 162 1.85 -4.84 10.97
N LEU A 163 1.71 -5.78 10.03
CA LEU A 163 0.39 -6.14 9.50
C LEU A 163 -0.51 -6.75 10.58
N ALA A 164 0.05 -7.57 11.48
CA ALA A 164 -0.71 -8.12 12.60
C ALA A 164 -1.16 -7.03 13.58
N GLN A 165 -0.34 -6.00 13.83
CA GLN A 165 -0.73 -4.83 14.63
C GLN A 165 -1.93 -4.10 14.01
N ILE A 166 -1.88 -3.86 12.69
CA ILE A 166 -2.97 -3.19 11.96
C ILE A 166 -4.24 -4.03 11.99
N LYS A 167 -4.14 -5.36 11.85
CA LYS A 167 -5.29 -6.27 11.92
C LYS A 167 -5.93 -6.32 13.31
N ALA A 168 -5.16 -6.08 14.37
CA ALA A 168 -5.64 -6.06 15.74
C ALA A 168 -6.31 -4.73 16.15
N LEU A 169 -6.32 -3.72 15.27
CA LEU A 169 -6.97 -2.44 15.54
C LEU A 169 -8.49 -2.59 15.63
N ASP A 170 -9.03 -2.37 16.83
CA ASP A 170 -10.47 -2.26 17.12
C ASP A 170 -10.73 -1.09 18.08
N LYS A 171 -10.37 0.12 17.63
CA LYS A 171 -10.68 1.39 18.32
C LYS A 171 -11.63 2.22 17.45
N GLN A 172 -12.34 3.16 18.07
CA GLN A 172 -13.45 3.90 17.43
C GLN A 172 -13.14 4.45 16.03
N ASP A 173 -11.99 5.09 15.83
CA ASP A 173 -11.58 5.66 14.54
C ASP A 173 -10.63 4.72 13.74
N PHE A 174 -10.18 3.63 14.37
CA PHE A 174 -9.17 2.71 13.83
C PHE A 174 -9.68 1.28 13.99
N ARG A 175 -10.52 0.85 13.04
CA ARG A 175 -11.04 -0.52 12.99
C ARG A 175 -10.60 -1.21 11.72
N SER A 176 -10.04 -2.42 11.86
CA SER A 176 -9.62 -3.25 10.75
C SER A 176 -10.56 -4.43 10.52
N LYS A 177 -10.76 -4.82 9.26
CA LYS A 177 -11.45 -6.06 8.89
C LYS A 177 -10.68 -6.76 7.79
N THR A 178 -10.40 -8.04 7.99
CA THR A 178 -9.76 -8.87 6.96
C THR A 178 -10.82 -9.52 6.09
N LEU A 179 -10.69 -9.37 4.78
CA LEU A 179 -11.52 -10.01 3.77
C LEU A 179 -10.70 -11.04 3.02
N SER A 180 -11.31 -12.20 2.77
CA SER A 180 -10.68 -13.29 2.04
C SER A 180 -10.77 -13.03 0.54
N MET A 181 -9.66 -13.14 -0.16
CA MET A 181 -9.61 -13.11 -1.63
C MET A 181 -9.76 -14.51 -2.25
N LEU A 182 -10.09 -15.53 -1.44
CA LEU A 182 -10.21 -16.91 -1.88
C LEU A 182 -11.56 -17.18 -2.57
N PHE A 183 -11.54 -18.00 -3.60
CA PHE A 183 -12.73 -18.56 -4.23
C PHE A 183 -12.54 -20.04 -4.56
N ASP A 184 -13.62 -20.75 -4.84
CA ASP A 184 -13.55 -22.17 -5.21
C ASP A 184 -13.07 -22.34 -6.66
N ALA A 185 -11.93 -23.02 -6.83
CA ALA A 185 -11.34 -23.31 -8.12
C ALA A 185 -12.27 -24.10 -9.05
N ALA A 186 -13.10 -24.98 -8.47
CA ALA A 186 -14.04 -25.81 -9.23
C ALA A 186 -15.16 -24.98 -9.87
N SER A 187 -15.39 -23.75 -9.41
CA SER A 187 -16.42 -22.85 -9.93
C SER A 187 -16.00 -22.11 -11.20
N GLY A 188 -14.74 -22.23 -11.63
CA GLY A 188 -14.24 -21.67 -12.89
C GLY A 188 -14.40 -20.16 -13.01
N VAL A 189 -14.54 -19.66 -14.25
CA VAL A 189 -14.60 -18.22 -14.57
C VAL A 189 -15.83 -17.54 -13.97
N GLU A 190 -16.97 -18.22 -13.93
CA GLU A 190 -18.18 -17.68 -13.30
C GLU A 190 -17.99 -17.55 -11.77
N GLY A 191 -17.35 -18.54 -11.14
CA GLY A 191 -16.97 -18.47 -9.73
C GLY A 191 -16.04 -17.32 -9.43
N PHE A 192 -15.04 -17.09 -10.29
CA PHE A 192 -14.13 -15.96 -10.19
C PHE A 192 -14.87 -14.62 -10.25
N SER A 193 -15.70 -14.42 -11.29
CA SER A 193 -16.46 -13.17 -11.44
C SER A 193 -17.42 -12.92 -10.28
N ARG A 194 -18.03 -13.99 -9.74
CA ARG A 194 -18.90 -13.90 -8.58
C ARG A 194 -18.11 -13.52 -7.32
N ALA A 195 -17.01 -14.21 -7.04
CA ALA A 195 -16.18 -13.93 -5.86
C ALA A 195 -15.60 -12.52 -5.86
N LEU A 196 -15.23 -11.99 -7.04
CA LEU A 196 -14.80 -10.60 -7.16
C LEU A 196 -15.91 -9.62 -6.78
N LYS A 197 -17.14 -9.88 -7.25
CA LYS A 197 -18.31 -9.04 -6.91
C LYS A 197 -18.65 -9.13 -5.43
N GLU A 198 -18.66 -10.35 -4.87
CA GLU A 198 -18.88 -10.59 -3.44
C GLU A 198 -17.82 -9.88 -2.59
N LEU A 199 -16.54 -9.90 -2.98
CA LEU A 199 -15.49 -9.18 -2.27
C LEU A 199 -15.72 -7.66 -2.26
N CYS A 200 -16.16 -7.09 -3.38
CA CYS A 200 -16.53 -5.67 -3.45
C CYS A 200 -17.71 -5.35 -2.53
N GLU A 201 -18.76 -6.18 -2.53
CA GLU A 201 -19.93 -6.02 -1.65
C GLU A 201 -19.55 -6.15 -0.17
N GLU A 202 -18.68 -7.12 0.18
CA GLU A 202 -18.18 -7.30 1.54
C GLU A 202 -17.34 -6.10 2.02
N ALA A 203 -16.53 -5.53 1.13
CA ALA A 203 -15.75 -4.32 1.42
C ALA A 203 -16.66 -3.11 1.64
N GLU A 204 -17.69 -2.93 0.82
CA GLU A 204 -18.69 -1.88 1.00
C GLU A 204 -19.42 -2.02 2.34
N ILE A 205 -19.91 -3.22 2.65
CA ILE A 205 -20.58 -3.51 3.93
C ILE A 205 -19.63 -3.24 5.11
N ALA A 206 -18.36 -3.62 5.00
CA ALA A 206 -17.36 -3.37 6.03
C ALA A 206 -17.20 -1.86 6.29
N VAL A 207 -16.98 -1.06 5.25
CA VAL A 207 -16.81 0.39 5.37
C VAL A 207 -18.07 1.04 5.92
N ASN A 208 -19.26 0.66 5.44
CA ASN A 208 -20.54 1.17 5.94
C ASN A 208 -20.80 0.79 7.42
N SER A 209 -20.22 -0.31 7.91
CA SER A 209 -20.28 -0.72 9.31
C SER A 209 -19.27 -0.01 10.22
N GLY A 210 -18.49 0.93 9.67
CA GLY A 210 -17.48 1.70 10.41
C GLY A 210 -16.09 1.07 10.43
N THR A 211 -15.77 0.13 9.52
CA THR A 211 -14.39 -0.32 9.31
C THR A 211 -13.58 0.76 8.61
N THR A 212 -12.45 1.15 9.19
CA THR A 212 -11.51 2.12 8.61
C THR A 212 -10.50 1.46 7.67
N PHE A 213 -10.05 0.25 8.01
CA PHE A 213 -9.02 -0.49 7.26
C PHE A 213 -9.57 -1.81 6.75
N VAL A 214 -9.49 -2.03 5.44
CA VAL A 214 -9.82 -3.31 4.82
C VAL A 214 -8.51 -4.01 4.45
N VAL A 215 -8.29 -5.19 5.03
CA VAL A 215 -7.13 -6.04 4.73
C VAL A 215 -7.59 -7.13 3.78
N LEU A 216 -7.20 -7.03 2.52
CA LEU A 216 -7.43 -8.08 1.53
C LEU A 216 -6.36 -9.17 1.70
N SER A 217 -6.79 -10.41 1.87
CA SER A 217 -5.90 -11.51 2.25
C SER A 217 -6.09 -12.71 1.35
N ASP A 218 -4.98 -13.15 0.75
CA ASP A 218 -4.83 -14.40 0.02
C ASP A 218 -4.37 -15.56 0.93
N ARG A 219 -4.30 -15.36 2.25
CA ARG A 219 -3.83 -16.41 3.16
C ARG A 219 -4.79 -17.60 3.22
N VAL A 220 -4.33 -18.76 2.75
CA VAL A 220 -5.06 -20.04 2.80
C VAL A 220 -5.08 -20.59 4.23
N GLN A 221 -6.26 -20.87 4.77
CA GLN A 221 -6.40 -21.99 5.71
C GLN A 221 -6.56 -23.25 4.86
N LEU A 222 -5.47 -24.02 4.71
CA LEU A 222 -5.29 -25.14 3.78
C LEU A 222 -6.60 -25.92 3.48
N ARG A 223 -7.30 -25.51 2.43
CA ARG A 223 -8.28 -26.32 1.70
C ARG A 223 -7.76 -26.40 0.27
N ILE A 224 -7.38 -27.60 -0.16
CA ILE A 224 -6.72 -27.93 -1.45
C ILE A 224 -7.54 -27.49 -2.70
N LYS A 225 -8.74 -26.93 -2.52
CA LYS A 225 -9.66 -26.54 -3.60
C LYS A 225 -9.82 -25.03 -3.83
N SER A 226 -9.12 -24.18 -3.07
CA SER A 226 -9.27 -22.73 -3.18
C SER A 226 -8.26 -22.10 -4.15
N GLN A 227 -8.75 -21.25 -5.05
CA GLN A 227 -7.98 -20.30 -5.86
C GLN A 227 -8.13 -18.88 -5.30
N PHE A 228 -7.40 -17.91 -5.84
CA PHE A 228 -7.28 -16.54 -5.31
C PHE A 228 -7.62 -15.54 -6.40
N LEU A 229 -8.24 -14.42 -6.03
CA LEU A 229 -8.36 -13.29 -6.92
C LEU A 229 -6.95 -12.72 -7.21
N PRO A 230 -6.56 -12.50 -8.47
CA PRO A 230 -5.26 -11.92 -8.79
C PRO A 230 -5.23 -10.45 -8.36
N TYR A 231 -4.05 -10.00 -7.95
CA TYR A 231 -3.73 -8.62 -7.60
C TYR A 231 -2.49 -8.15 -8.38
#